data_AF-A0A503XSR4-F1
#
_entry.id   AF-A0A503XSR4-F1
#
_cell.length_a   1.000
_cell.length_b   1.000
_cell.length_c   1.000
_cell.angle_alpha   90.00
_cell.angle_beta   90.00
_cell.angle_gamma   90.00
#
_symmetry.space_group_name_H-M   'P 1'
#
loop_
_entity.id
_entity.type
_entity.pdbx_description
1 polymer ?
#
loop_
_entity_poly.entity_id
_entity_poly.type
_entity_poly.pdbx_seq_one_letter_code
_entity_poly.pdbx_strand_id
1 'polypeptide(L)'
;MKAYVEFEFDLPGALLARLIKVLDELEAAPLNSANLQEVPEEQGVYQLLFDDRIVYVGKTDADAGLHKRLARHARKIMHRAGLDPARVSFKAVRIFVFTAVDLESDLIRHYGGVKAIDWNGSGFGSNDPGRERDTTKVDPKNYDAQFPIDIDRELAFAIDAEETAASALARLKEALPYTFRYQGNGGRNRKPHDDFDKTLLSALSGPLTPRAAIRHVVAALPSGWQATALPGYIILYREEREYPQAEVIAISRG
;
A
#
# COMPACT_ATOMS: atom_id res chain seq x y z
N MET A 1 16.33 -5.49 61.18
CA MET A 1 15.33 -5.93 60.18
C MET A 1 14.76 -4.70 59.51
N LYS A 2 14.87 -4.58 58.18
CA LYS A 2 14.12 -3.56 57.43
C LYS A 2 12.76 -4.17 57.07
N ALA A 3 11.70 -3.70 57.72
CA ALA A 3 10.31 -4.15 57.50
C ALA A 3 9.58 -3.30 56.44
N TYR A 4 10.33 -2.62 55.58
CA TYR A 4 9.84 -1.71 54.56
C TYR A 4 10.76 -1.79 53.33
N VAL A 5 10.15 -1.82 52.15
CA VAL A 5 10.80 -1.70 50.84
C VAL A 5 9.86 -0.96 49.90
N GLU A 6 10.41 -0.13 49.04
CA GLU A 6 9.68 0.50 47.94
C GLU A 6 9.68 -0.43 46.74
N PHE A 7 8.52 -0.61 46.14
CA PHE A 7 8.33 -1.41 44.94
C PHE A 7 7.67 -0.53 43.87
N GLU A 8 8.34 -0.39 42.75
CA GLU A 8 7.80 0.26 41.55
C GLU A 8 7.47 -0.83 40.52
N PHE A 9 6.22 -0.89 40.07
CA PHE A 9 5.78 -1.85 39.08
C PHE A 9 5.95 -1.28 37.67
N ASP A 10 6.91 -1.81 36.92
CA ASP A 10 7.08 -1.52 35.49
C ASP A 10 6.02 -2.26 34.66
N LEU A 11 4.78 -1.76 34.71
CA LEU A 11 3.68 -2.27 33.91
C LEU A 11 3.99 -2.25 32.39
N PRO A 12 4.56 -1.17 31.80
CA PRO A 12 4.94 -1.16 30.39
C PRO A 12 5.94 -2.27 30.01
N GLY A 13 7.02 -2.43 30.79
CA GLY A 13 8.02 -3.46 30.54
C GLY A 13 7.47 -4.88 30.70
N ALA A 14 6.64 -5.11 31.73
CA ALA A 14 5.97 -6.40 31.93
C ALA A 14 5.00 -6.73 30.78
N LEU A 15 4.24 -5.74 30.30
CA LEU A 15 3.34 -5.89 29.16
C LEU A 15 4.11 -6.22 27.87
N LEU A 16 5.19 -5.48 27.59
CA LEU A 16 6.05 -5.71 26.44
C LEU A 16 6.67 -7.11 26.47
N ALA A 17 7.24 -7.53 27.60
CA ALA A 17 7.84 -8.85 27.75
C ALA A 17 6.81 -9.97 27.53
N ARG A 18 5.58 -9.79 28.04
CA ARG A 18 4.50 -10.75 27.81
C ARG A 18 4.07 -10.77 26.34
N LEU A 19 3.98 -9.62 25.69
CA LEU A 19 3.60 -9.48 24.29
C LEU A 19 4.63 -10.14 23.36
N ILE A 20 5.93 -9.95 23.61
CA ILE A 20 7.00 -10.61 22.86
C ILE A 20 6.84 -12.13 22.95
N LYS A 21 6.65 -12.66 24.17
CA LYS A 21 6.43 -14.10 24.36
C LYS A 21 5.21 -14.61 23.57
N VAL A 22 4.11 -13.87 23.57
CA VAL A 22 2.92 -14.24 22.78
C VAL A 22 3.22 -14.24 21.28
N LEU A 23 3.93 -13.22 20.77
CA LEU A 23 4.32 -13.13 19.37
C LEU A 23 5.29 -14.24 18.95
N ASP A 24 6.21 -14.64 19.83
CA ASP A 24 7.17 -15.72 19.57
C ASP A 24 6.47 -17.09 19.55
N GLU A 25 5.46 -17.31 20.39
CA GLU A 25 4.66 -18.54 20.46
C GLU A 25 3.63 -18.68 19.33
N LEU A 26 3.23 -17.56 18.68
CA LEU A 26 2.28 -17.58 17.58
C LEU A 26 2.90 -18.14 16.30
N GLU A 27 2.17 -19.05 15.64
CA GLU A 27 2.48 -19.45 14.27
C GLU A 27 2.14 -18.31 13.29
N ALA A 28 2.99 -18.10 12.30
CA ALA A 28 2.74 -17.10 11.27
C ALA A 28 1.78 -17.65 10.22
N ALA A 29 0.80 -16.85 9.82
CA ALA A 29 -0.12 -17.18 8.74
C ALA A 29 0.24 -16.39 7.47
N PRO A 30 0.15 -16.95 6.25
CA PRO A 30 0.34 -16.20 5.01
C PRO A 30 -0.54 -14.94 4.95
N LEU A 31 0.02 -13.81 4.50
CA LEU A 31 -0.69 -12.54 4.41
C LEU A 31 -1.58 -12.49 3.15
N ASN A 32 -2.75 -13.13 3.23
CA ASN A 32 -3.72 -13.20 2.15
C ASN A 32 -5.16 -13.05 2.64
N SER A 33 -6.10 -12.80 1.74
CA SER A 33 -7.50 -12.56 2.09
C SER A 33 -8.17 -13.71 2.83
N ALA A 34 -7.77 -14.97 2.59
CA ALA A 34 -8.36 -16.13 3.25
C ALA A 34 -8.01 -16.15 4.74
N ASN A 35 -6.72 -16.00 5.08
CA ASN A 35 -6.27 -15.98 6.47
C ASN A 35 -6.71 -14.72 7.23
N LEU A 36 -7.03 -13.64 6.52
CA LEU A 36 -7.54 -12.42 7.13
C LEU A 36 -9.01 -12.51 7.55
N GLN A 37 -9.80 -13.47 7.05
CA GLN A 37 -11.22 -13.60 7.42
C GLN A 37 -11.44 -13.81 8.92
N GLU A 38 -10.49 -14.48 9.58
CA GLU A 38 -10.53 -14.77 11.03
C GLU A 38 -9.96 -13.63 11.88
N VAL A 39 -9.35 -12.61 11.28
CA VAL A 39 -8.79 -11.48 12.01
C VAL A 39 -9.91 -10.51 12.39
N PRO A 40 -10.09 -10.17 13.67
CA PRO A 40 -11.13 -9.23 14.08
C PRO A 40 -10.77 -7.79 13.66
N GLU A 41 -11.80 -6.98 13.38
CA GLU A 41 -11.65 -5.53 13.16
C GLU A 41 -11.53 -4.81 14.51
N GLU A 42 -10.44 -5.10 15.21
CA GLU A 42 -10.18 -4.67 16.58
C GLU A 42 -8.79 -4.06 16.70
N GLN A 43 -8.56 -3.31 17.77
CA GLN A 43 -7.26 -2.71 17.98
C GLN A 43 -6.21 -3.75 18.42
N GLY A 44 -4.97 -3.59 17.97
CA GLY A 44 -3.85 -4.42 18.36
C GLY A 44 -2.53 -4.03 17.70
N VAL A 45 -1.59 -4.96 17.77
CA VAL A 45 -0.29 -4.90 17.08
C VAL A 45 -0.14 -6.08 16.16
N TYR A 46 0.70 -5.95 15.14
CA TYR A 46 1.02 -7.03 14.21
C TYR A 46 2.46 -6.93 13.72
N GLN A 47 2.97 -8.08 13.30
CA GLN A 47 4.25 -8.24 12.60
C GLN A 47 3.98 -8.75 11.20
N LEU A 48 4.73 -8.25 10.22
CA LEU A 48 4.87 -8.89 8.92
C LEU A 48 6.25 -9.52 8.84
N LEU A 49 6.27 -10.73 8.28
CA LEU A 49 7.49 -11.49 8.07
C LEU A 49 7.67 -11.73 6.58
N PHE A 50 8.91 -11.66 6.10
CA PHE A 50 9.30 -12.05 4.76
C PHE A 50 10.39 -13.11 4.88
N ASP A 51 10.10 -14.32 4.42
CA ASP A 51 10.93 -15.52 4.70
C ASP A 51 11.28 -15.66 6.19
N ASP A 52 10.27 -15.64 7.06
CA ASP A 52 10.39 -15.77 8.52
C ASP A 52 11.19 -14.67 9.24
N ARG A 53 11.62 -13.63 8.53
CA ARG A 53 12.26 -12.45 9.12
C ARG A 53 11.26 -11.33 9.31
N ILE A 54 11.24 -10.74 10.50
CA ILE A 54 10.40 -9.56 10.79
C ILE A 54 10.87 -8.41 9.90
N VAL A 55 10.02 -7.99 8.98
CA VAL A 55 10.27 -6.86 8.07
C VAL A 55 9.38 -5.67 8.40
N TYR A 56 8.29 -5.84 9.14
CA TYR A 56 7.44 -4.73 9.56
C TYR A 56 6.78 -5.01 10.90
N VAL A 57 6.75 -4.00 11.77
CA VAL A 57 5.90 -3.95 12.97
C VAL A 57 4.94 -2.78 12.81
N GLY A 58 3.66 -3.03 13.05
CA GLY A 58 2.64 -2.00 12.98
C GLY A 58 1.62 -2.11 14.10
N LYS A 59 0.93 -0.99 14.34
CA LYS A 59 -0.27 -0.94 15.17
C LYS A 59 -1.50 -0.48 14.40
N THR A 60 -2.62 -0.60 15.08
CA THR A 60 -3.92 -0.03 14.71
C THR A 60 -4.21 1.20 15.57
N ASP A 61 -5.06 2.08 15.09
CA ASP A 61 -5.65 3.17 15.86
C ASP A 61 -7.15 2.91 16.07
N ALA A 62 -7.91 3.88 16.57
CA ALA A 62 -9.36 3.76 16.77
C ALA A 62 -10.15 3.74 15.46
N ASP A 63 -9.55 4.17 14.34
CA ASP A 63 -10.23 4.38 13.06
C ASP A 63 -10.00 3.23 12.06
N ALA A 64 -8.99 2.39 12.30
CA ALA A 64 -8.70 1.20 11.52
C ALA A 64 -8.11 0.07 12.39
N GLY A 65 -8.90 -1.00 12.57
CA GLY A 65 -8.50 -2.21 13.29
C GLY A 65 -7.56 -3.12 12.51
N LEU A 66 -7.24 -4.26 13.11
CA LEU A 66 -6.22 -5.20 12.64
C LEU A 66 -6.54 -5.69 11.23
N HIS A 67 -7.77 -6.14 11.00
CA HIS A 67 -8.20 -6.68 9.72
C HIS A 67 -8.04 -5.65 8.58
N LYS A 68 -8.60 -4.44 8.71
CA LYS A 68 -8.46 -3.37 7.70
C LYS A 68 -7.00 -2.99 7.42
N ARG A 69 -6.15 -2.91 8.46
CA ARG A 69 -4.72 -2.57 8.29
C ARG A 69 -3.97 -3.69 7.55
N LEU A 70 -4.15 -4.94 7.97
CA LEU A 70 -3.53 -6.09 7.33
C LEU A 70 -4.04 -6.32 5.92
N ALA A 71 -5.33 -6.13 5.65
CA ALA A 71 -5.91 -6.24 4.31
C ALA A 71 -5.30 -5.22 3.35
N ARG A 72 -5.05 -3.99 3.83
CA ARG A 72 -4.34 -2.98 3.04
C ARG A 72 -2.91 -3.38 2.72
N HIS A 73 -2.20 -3.98 3.67
CA HIS A 73 -0.84 -4.48 3.46
C HIS A 73 -0.81 -5.69 2.52
N ALA A 74 -1.76 -6.62 2.66
CA ALA A 74 -1.94 -7.75 1.76
C ALA A 74 -2.16 -7.29 0.32
N ARG A 75 -2.96 -6.24 0.12
CA ARG A 75 -3.13 -5.63 -1.21
C ARG A 75 -1.83 -4.95 -1.67
N LYS A 76 -1.12 -4.22 -0.81
CA LYS A 76 0.10 -3.46 -1.16
C LYS A 76 1.25 -4.33 -1.67
N ILE A 77 1.38 -5.57 -1.18
CA ILE A 77 2.44 -6.51 -1.59
C ILE A 77 2.14 -7.21 -2.93
N MET A 78 0.91 -7.14 -3.43
CA MET A 78 0.55 -7.73 -4.72
C MET A 78 1.12 -6.91 -5.89
N HIS A 79 1.40 -7.62 -6.99
CA HIS A 79 1.87 -7.05 -8.26
C HIS A 79 3.08 -6.13 -8.07
N ARG A 80 4.06 -6.62 -7.31
CA ARG A 80 5.35 -5.97 -7.09
C ARG A 80 6.44 -6.78 -7.77
N ALA A 81 7.33 -6.11 -8.49
CA ALA A 81 8.51 -6.75 -9.06
C ALA A 81 9.44 -7.21 -7.92
N GLY A 82 9.88 -8.47 -7.98
CA GLY A 82 10.82 -9.03 -7.00
C GLY A 82 10.22 -9.41 -5.64
N LEU A 83 8.90 -9.29 -5.45
CA LEU A 83 8.21 -9.70 -4.23
C LEU A 83 7.10 -10.70 -4.56
N ASP A 84 7.24 -11.91 -4.05
CA ASP A 84 6.17 -12.92 -4.08
C ASP A 84 5.33 -12.80 -2.81
N PRO A 85 4.03 -12.48 -2.91
CA PRO A 85 3.15 -12.39 -1.74
C PRO A 85 3.07 -13.67 -0.91
N ALA A 86 3.30 -14.84 -1.50
CA ALA A 86 3.26 -16.12 -0.78
C ALA A 86 4.38 -16.24 0.27
N ARG A 87 5.46 -15.46 0.14
CA ARG A 87 6.57 -15.40 1.09
C ARG A 87 6.35 -14.42 2.23
N VAL A 88 5.24 -13.68 2.21
CA VAL A 88 4.89 -12.73 3.25
C VAL A 88 3.86 -13.34 4.18
N SER A 89 4.16 -13.38 5.47
CA SER A 89 3.27 -13.87 6.51
C SER A 89 3.06 -12.81 7.59
N PHE A 90 2.09 -13.03 8.48
CA PHE A 90 1.80 -12.12 9.57
C PHE A 90 1.56 -12.86 10.88
N LYS A 91 1.78 -12.12 11.98
CA LYS A 91 1.30 -12.44 13.32
C LYS A 91 0.54 -11.22 13.84
N ALA A 92 -0.58 -11.42 14.53
CA ALA A 92 -1.40 -10.33 15.03
C ALA A 92 -1.91 -10.63 16.44
N VAL A 93 -1.92 -9.61 17.30
CA VAL A 93 -2.37 -9.71 18.68
C VAL A 93 -3.31 -8.55 18.98
N ARG A 94 -4.56 -8.88 19.32
CA ARG A 94 -5.51 -7.91 19.87
C ARG A 94 -5.05 -7.51 21.27
N ILE A 95 -5.09 -6.23 21.57
CA ILE A 95 -4.81 -5.70 22.91
C ILE A 95 -6.12 -5.15 23.47
N PHE A 96 -6.39 -5.34 24.77
CA PHE A 96 -7.64 -4.89 25.41
C PHE A 96 -7.48 -3.57 26.19
N VAL A 97 -6.25 -3.16 26.51
CA VAL A 97 -5.96 -1.96 27.32
C VAL A 97 -4.91 -1.12 26.59
N PHE A 98 -5.32 0.02 26.04
CA PHE A 98 -4.47 0.87 25.17
C PHE A 98 -3.92 2.12 25.84
N THR A 99 -4.33 2.43 27.06
CA THR A 99 -4.40 3.85 27.47
C THR A 99 -3.08 4.50 27.92
N ALA A 100 -1.90 3.87 27.77
CA ALA A 100 -0.65 4.56 28.11
C ALA A 100 0.65 4.06 27.47
N VAL A 101 0.66 3.02 26.62
CA VAL A 101 1.93 2.39 26.17
C VAL A 101 2.04 2.40 24.66
N ASP A 102 3.14 2.95 24.13
CA ASP A 102 3.45 2.91 22.70
C ASP A 102 4.14 1.59 22.30
N LEU A 103 3.34 0.51 22.35
CA LEU A 103 3.81 -0.86 22.13
C LEU A 103 4.47 -1.06 20.76
N GLU A 104 4.08 -0.30 19.73
CA GLU A 104 4.74 -0.36 18.42
C GLU A 104 6.19 0.11 18.51
N SER A 105 6.42 1.30 19.07
CA SER A 105 7.77 1.84 19.26
C SER A 105 8.62 0.94 20.16
N ASP A 106 8.01 0.34 21.18
CA ASP A 106 8.68 -0.58 22.09
C ASP A 106 9.07 -1.90 21.41
N LEU A 107 8.18 -2.48 20.60
CA LEU A 107 8.49 -3.66 19.78
C LEU A 107 9.57 -3.34 18.74
N ILE A 108 9.46 -2.22 18.03
CA ILE A 108 10.48 -1.78 17.07
C ILE A 108 11.84 -1.66 17.76
N ARG A 109 11.89 -1.03 18.95
CA ARG A 109 13.12 -0.90 19.74
C ARG A 109 13.66 -2.26 20.19
N HIS A 110 12.79 -3.16 20.62
CA HIS A 110 13.16 -4.52 21.01
C HIS A 110 13.83 -5.29 19.87
N TYR A 111 13.29 -5.20 18.65
CA TYR A 111 13.83 -5.88 17.46
C TYR A 111 14.98 -5.12 16.78
N GLY A 112 15.67 -4.21 17.48
CA GLY A 112 16.88 -3.53 16.99
C GLY A 112 16.66 -2.16 16.35
N GLY A 113 15.43 -1.64 16.41
CA GLY A 113 15.06 -0.31 15.93
C GLY A 113 14.68 -0.27 14.45
N VAL A 114 14.24 0.91 13.98
CA VAL A 114 13.77 1.15 12.59
C VAL A 114 14.79 0.71 11.53
N LYS A 115 16.09 0.80 11.82
CA LYS A 115 17.15 0.40 10.88
C LYS A 115 17.34 -1.12 10.76
N ALA A 116 16.85 -1.89 11.73
CA ALA A 116 16.97 -3.34 11.76
C ALA A 116 15.73 -4.05 11.19
N ILE A 117 14.62 -3.32 11.02
CA ILE A 117 13.35 -3.84 10.50
C ILE A 117 13.08 -3.18 9.14
N ASP A 118 13.41 -3.90 8.06
CA ASP A 118 13.60 -3.36 6.71
C ASP A 118 12.48 -2.45 6.20
N TRP A 119 11.22 -2.75 6.50
CA TRP A 119 10.08 -1.97 5.99
C TRP A 119 9.62 -0.88 6.94
N ASN A 120 9.99 -0.89 8.22
CA ASN A 120 9.70 0.23 9.12
C ASN A 120 10.50 1.47 8.68
N GLY A 121 9.83 2.62 8.59
CA GLY A 121 10.46 3.87 8.10
C GLY A 121 10.82 3.90 6.61
N SER A 122 10.65 2.80 5.88
CA SER A 122 10.97 2.68 4.44
C SER A 122 9.91 3.28 3.51
N GLY A 123 8.74 3.68 4.02
CA GLY A 123 7.58 4.05 3.21
C GLY A 123 6.53 2.95 3.01
N PHE A 124 6.79 1.72 3.46
CA PHE A 124 5.81 0.63 3.39
C PHE A 124 4.47 0.96 4.09
N GLY A 125 4.52 1.53 5.30
CA GLY A 125 3.32 1.93 6.04
C GLY A 125 2.70 3.27 5.60
N SER A 126 3.31 3.99 4.66
CA SER A 126 2.88 5.33 4.25
C SER A 126 1.60 5.31 3.42
N ASN A 127 0.74 6.30 3.66
CA ASN A 127 -0.40 6.60 2.80
C ASN A 127 0.05 7.30 1.50
N ASP A 128 -0.89 7.44 0.56
CA ASP A 128 -0.68 8.17 -0.69
C ASP A 128 -0.18 9.61 -0.40
N PRO A 129 1.02 10.01 -0.88
CA PRO A 129 1.62 11.28 -0.49
C PRO A 129 1.00 12.50 -1.19
N GLY A 130 0.09 12.28 -2.14
CA GLY A 130 -0.58 13.33 -2.92
C GLY A 130 0.28 13.94 -4.01
N ARG A 131 -0.35 14.72 -4.90
CA ARG A 131 0.26 15.24 -6.15
C ARG A 131 1.52 16.06 -5.92
N GLU A 132 1.55 16.88 -4.87
CA GLU A 132 2.69 17.75 -4.54
C GLU A 132 3.99 16.99 -4.23
N ARG A 133 3.89 15.67 -4.00
CA ARG A 133 5.05 14.82 -3.68
C ARG A 133 5.42 13.86 -4.81
N ASP A 134 4.70 13.86 -5.93
CA ASP A 134 4.96 12.99 -7.07
C ASP A 134 6.37 13.25 -7.68
N THR A 135 6.94 14.46 -7.50
CA THR A 135 8.32 14.78 -7.95
C THR A 135 9.41 14.52 -6.92
N THR A 136 9.08 13.96 -5.77
CA THR A 136 10.08 13.64 -4.75
C THR A 136 10.87 12.42 -5.20
N LYS A 137 12.20 12.55 -5.28
CA LYS A 137 13.08 11.39 -5.52
C LYS A 137 12.91 10.39 -4.38
N VAL A 138 12.64 9.15 -4.74
CA VAL A 138 12.46 8.03 -3.80
C VAL A 138 13.84 7.50 -3.40
N ASP A 139 14.09 7.39 -2.10
CA ASP A 139 15.32 6.77 -1.58
C ASP A 139 15.46 5.34 -2.10
N PRO A 140 16.63 4.87 -2.58
CA PRO A 140 16.82 3.49 -3.03
C PRO A 140 16.47 2.42 -1.99
N LYS A 141 16.52 2.76 -0.69
CA LYS A 141 16.10 1.88 0.42
C LYS A 141 14.60 1.94 0.70
N ASN A 142 13.87 2.82 0.02
CA ASN A 142 12.42 2.87 0.14
C ASN A 142 11.79 1.57 -0.36
N TYR A 143 10.70 1.14 0.28
CA TYR A 143 9.98 -0.07 -0.11
C TYR A 143 9.57 -0.05 -1.59
N ASP A 144 9.02 1.06 -2.09
CA ASP A 144 8.55 1.16 -3.47
C ASP A 144 9.71 1.20 -4.49
N ALA A 145 10.93 1.57 -4.06
CA ALA A 145 12.12 1.47 -4.91
C ALA A 145 12.69 0.05 -4.96
N GLN A 146 12.62 -0.69 -3.86
CA GLN A 146 13.07 -2.09 -3.78
C GLN A 146 12.07 -3.05 -4.46
N PHE A 147 10.78 -2.77 -4.32
CA PHE A 147 9.69 -3.58 -4.83
C PHE A 147 8.72 -2.69 -5.63
N PRO A 148 9.12 -2.20 -6.81
CA PRO A 148 8.28 -1.33 -7.62
C PRO A 148 7.04 -2.08 -8.13
N ILE A 149 5.99 -1.33 -8.45
CA ILE A 149 4.79 -1.90 -9.06
C ILE A 149 5.11 -2.56 -10.41
N ASP A 150 4.49 -3.70 -10.66
CA ASP A 150 4.56 -4.41 -11.93
C ASP A 150 3.35 -4.03 -12.77
N ILE A 151 3.58 -3.18 -13.78
CA ILE A 151 2.56 -2.70 -14.71
C ILE A 151 2.45 -3.56 -15.98
N ASP A 152 3.22 -4.65 -16.04
CA ASP A 152 3.28 -5.58 -17.16
C ASP A 152 2.69 -6.95 -16.79
N ARG A 153 2.19 -7.12 -15.57
CA ARG A 153 1.41 -8.27 -15.14
C ARG A 153 -0.01 -8.23 -15.69
N GLU A 154 -0.47 -9.35 -16.25
CA GLU A 154 -1.82 -9.47 -16.77
C GLU A 154 -2.89 -9.31 -15.68
N LEU A 155 -4.00 -8.65 -16.04
CA LEU A 155 -5.19 -8.55 -15.22
C LEU A 155 -6.42 -9.01 -15.99
N ALA A 156 -7.39 -9.58 -15.28
CA ALA A 156 -8.71 -9.88 -15.81
C ALA A 156 -9.48 -8.56 -16.00
N PHE A 157 -9.27 -7.92 -17.15
CA PHE A 157 -9.84 -6.62 -17.49
C PHE A 157 -10.13 -6.57 -18.98
N ALA A 158 -11.12 -5.76 -19.36
CA ALA A 158 -11.44 -5.45 -20.73
C ALA A 158 -12.05 -4.03 -20.77
N ILE A 159 -12.00 -3.43 -21.95
CA ILE A 159 -12.65 -2.16 -22.28
C ILE A 159 -13.70 -2.45 -23.33
N ASP A 160 -14.93 -2.05 -23.08
CA ASP A 160 -16.03 -2.28 -24.00
C ASP A 160 -16.05 -1.22 -25.11
N ALA A 161 -16.63 -1.55 -26.26
CA ALA A 161 -16.83 -0.56 -27.33
C ALA A 161 -17.75 0.55 -26.83
N GLU A 162 -17.41 1.80 -27.15
CA GLU A 162 -18.17 2.99 -26.76
C GLU A 162 -18.21 3.23 -25.23
N GLU A 163 -17.35 2.56 -24.46
CA GLU A 163 -17.16 2.89 -23.05
C GLU A 163 -16.42 4.24 -22.91
N THR A 164 -16.81 5.05 -21.92
CA THR A 164 -16.08 6.29 -21.63
C THR A 164 -14.74 6.01 -20.97
N ALA A 165 -13.73 6.85 -21.25
CA ALA A 165 -12.45 6.78 -20.56
C ALA A 165 -12.60 6.90 -19.03
N ALA A 166 -13.55 7.71 -18.54
CA ALA A 166 -13.86 7.83 -17.12
C ALA A 166 -14.29 6.50 -16.48
N SER A 167 -15.18 5.75 -17.15
CA SER A 167 -15.65 4.44 -16.69
C SER A 167 -14.50 3.42 -16.66
N ALA A 168 -13.76 3.33 -17.77
CA ALA A 168 -12.63 2.39 -17.88
C ALA A 168 -11.55 2.67 -16.83
N LEU A 169 -11.18 3.93 -16.61
CA LEU A 169 -10.20 4.34 -15.60
C LEU A 169 -10.67 4.02 -14.16
N ALA A 170 -11.96 4.20 -13.86
CA ALA A 170 -12.52 3.86 -12.56
C ALA A 170 -12.48 2.35 -12.29
N ARG A 171 -12.90 1.53 -13.26
CA ARG A 171 -12.82 0.07 -13.14
C ARG A 171 -11.38 -0.41 -13.04
N LEU A 172 -10.47 0.16 -13.83
CA LEU A 172 -9.05 -0.18 -13.78
C LEU A 172 -8.46 0.15 -12.40
N LYS A 173 -8.78 1.32 -11.85
CA LYS A 173 -8.35 1.71 -10.51
C LYS A 173 -8.78 0.71 -9.43
N GLU A 174 -10.02 0.19 -9.51
CA GLU A 174 -10.51 -0.82 -8.56
C GLU A 174 -9.84 -2.18 -8.74
N ALA A 175 -9.48 -2.55 -9.97
CA ALA A 175 -8.80 -3.80 -10.29
C ALA A 175 -7.32 -3.83 -9.86
N LEU A 176 -6.67 -2.66 -9.74
CA LEU A 176 -5.25 -2.57 -9.41
C LEU A 176 -4.99 -2.72 -7.90
N PRO A 177 -4.00 -3.51 -7.48
CA PRO A 177 -3.64 -3.63 -6.06
C PRO A 177 -2.79 -2.47 -5.52
N TYR A 178 -2.48 -1.49 -6.37
CA TYR A 178 -1.73 -0.30 -6.02
C TYR A 178 -2.48 0.96 -6.46
N THR A 179 -2.04 2.11 -5.97
CA THR A 179 -2.70 3.37 -6.28
C THR A 179 -2.63 3.65 -7.79
N PHE A 180 -3.79 3.96 -8.36
CA PHE A 180 -3.88 4.63 -9.65
C PHE A 180 -4.63 5.95 -9.47
N ARG A 181 -3.94 7.05 -9.76
CA ARG A 181 -4.47 8.39 -9.64
C ARG A 181 -4.65 8.98 -11.04
N TYR A 182 -5.81 9.56 -11.31
CA TYR A 182 -6.05 10.32 -12.53
C TYR A 182 -6.69 11.66 -12.19
N GLN A 183 -6.44 12.67 -13.02
CA GLN A 183 -6.88 14.03 -12.77
C GLN A 183 -8.42 14.13 -12.68
N GLY A 184 -8.93 14.75 -11.61
CA GLY A 184 -10.33 15.18 -11.56
C GLY A 184 -10.50 16.59 -12.15
N ASN A 185 -11.75 17.05 -12.23
CA ASN A 185 -12.08 18.43 -12.64
C ASN A 185 -11.68 19.52 -11.61
N GLY A 186 -11.03 19.15 -10.50
CA GLY A 186 -10.60 20.08 -9.44
C GLY A 186 -11.69 20.46 -8.43
N GLY A 187 -11.28 21.14 -7.36
CA GLY A 187 -12.17 21.60 -6.29
C GLY A 187 -12.64 20.48 -5.33
N ARG A 188 -13.73 20.75 -4.56
CA ARG A 188 -14.36 19.74 -3.66
C ARG A 188 -15.05 18.60 -4.42
N ASN A 189 -15.13 18.67 -5.75
CA ASN A 189 -15.87 17.73 -6.56
C ASN A 189 -14.97 16.56 -6.98
N ARG A 190 -15.37 15.34 -6.63
CA ARG A 190 -14.65 14.10 -6.94
C ARG A 190 -14.88 13.60 -8.39
N LYS A 191 -15.40 14.45 -9.26
CA LYS A 191 -15.73 14.05 -10.64
C LYS A 191 -14.45 13.88 -11.48
N PRO A 192 -14.41 12.88 -12.38
CA PRO A 192 -13.39 12.77 -13.41
C PRO A 192 -13.23 14.08 -14.20
N HIS A 193 -12.08 14.28 -14.81
CA HIS A 193 -11.89 15.39 -15.73
C HIS A 193 -12.81 15.25 -16.96
N ASP A 194 -13.34 16.37 -17.47
CA ASP A 194 -14.29 16.40 -18.60
C ASP A 194 -13.83 15.59 -19.83
N ASP A 195 -12.54 15.69 -20.18
CA ASP A 195 -11.95 14.91 -21.28
C ASP A 195 -12.18 13.40 -21.12
N PHE A 196 -12.18 12.87 -19.90
CA PHE A 196 -12.43 11.45 -19.65
C PHE A 196 -13.89 11.05 -19.88
N ASP A 197 -14.83 11.93 -19.55
CA ASP A 197 -16.26 11.67 -19.77
C ASP A 197 -16.65 11.79 -21.25
N LYS A 198 -15.96 12.66 -22.00
CA LYS A 198 -16.23 12.94 -23.43
C LYS A 198 -15.52 11.99 -24.39
N THR A 199 -14.52 11.25 -23.93
CA THR A 199 -13.74 10.33 -24.76
C THR A 199 -14.35 8.93 -24.74
N LEU A 200 -14.81 8.45 -25.91
CA LEU A 200 -15.28 7.08 -26.10
C LEU A 200 -14.12 6.20 -26.58
N LEU A 201 -14.04 5.00 -26.04
CA LEU A 201 -12.99 4.04 -26.34
C LEU A 201 -13.46 3.01 -27.35
N SER A 202 -12.54 2.54 -28.18
CA SER A 202 -12.74 1.29 -28.92
C SER A 202 -12.58 0.09 -27.98
N ALA A 203 -13.24 -1.01 -28.32
CA ALA A 203 -13.11 -2.24 -27.53
C ALA A 203 -11.66 -2.71 -27.48
N LEU A 204 -11.24 -3.14 -26.29
CA LEU A 204 -9.95 -3.77 -26.05
C LEU A 204 -10.15 -4.97 -25.14
N SER A 205 -9.76 -6.15 -25.63
CA SER A 205 -9.89 -7.42 -24.92
C SER A 205 -8.69 -8.32 -25.18
N GLY A 206 -8.60 -9.41 -24.42
CA GLY A 206 -7.46 -10.33 -24.42
C GLY A 206 -6.64 -10.21 -23.13
N PRO A 207 -5.48 -10.87 -23.07
CA PRO A 207 -4.55 -10.70 -21.96
C PRO A 207 -4.09 -9.25 -21.90
N LEU A 208 -4.60 -8.50 -20.92
CA LEU A 208 -4.35 -7.08 -20.78
C LEU A 208 -3.45 -6.82 -19.58
N THR A 209 -2.46 -5.97 -19.79
CA THR A 209 -1.61 -5.42 -18.72
C THR A 209 -2.10 -4.01 -18.37
N PRO A 210 -1.81 -3.49 -17.15
CA PRO A 210 -2.09 -2.11 -16.80
C PRO A 210 -1.50 -1.14 -17.84
N ARG A 211 -0.27 -1.40 -18.29
CA ARG A 211 0.39 -0.62 -19.35
C ARG A 211 -0.41 -0.59 -20.64
N ALA A 212 -0.88 -1.74 -21.13
CA ALA A 212 -1.64 -1.82 -22.38
C ALA A 212 -2.98 -1.08 -22.27
N ALA A 213 -3.73 -1.30 -21.18
CA ALA A 213 -5.00 -0.61 -20.93
C ALA A 213 -4.81 0.91 -20.85
N ILE A 214 -3.80 1.38 -20.12
CA ILE A 214 -3.53 2.82 -19.98
C ILE A 214 -3.09 3.44 -21.31
N ARG A 215 -2.21 2.77 -22.08
CA ARG A 215 -1.81 3.25 -23.41
C ARG A 215 -3.01 3.42 -24.34
N HIS A 216 -3.93 2.45 -24.33
CA HIS A 216 -5.16 2.51 -25.12
C HIS A 216 -6.04 3.70 -24.73
N VAL A 217 -6.26 3.91 -23.44
CA VAL A 217 -7.02 5.07 -22.94
C VAL A 217 -6.34 6.37 -23.35
N VAL A 218 -5.03 6.52 -23.08
CA VAL A 218 -4.31 7.76 -23.35
C VAL A 218 -4.27 8.10 -24.84
N ALA A 219 -4.15 7.09 -25.72
CA ALA A 219 -4.17 7.30 -27.17
C ALA A 219 -5.50 7.87 -27.69
N ALA A 220 -6.61 7.65 -26.98
CA ALA A 220 -7.92 8.19 -27.36
C ALA A 220 -8.19 9.60 -26.80
N LEU A 221 -7.43 10.04 -25.80
CA LEU A 221 -7.64 11.35 -25.17
C LEU A 221 -7.17 12.50 -26.08
N PRO A 222 -7.68 13.73 -25.89
CA PRO A 222 -7.12 14.94 -26.50
C PRO A 222 -5.63 15.12 -26.19
N SER A 223 -4.94 15.99 -26.92
CA SER A 223 -3.51 16.25 -26.67
C SER A 223 -3.26 16.85 -25.27
N GLY A 224 -2.08 16.51 -24.72
CA GLY A 224 -1.59 17.07 -23.44
C GLY A 224 -1.81 16.19 -22.21
N TRP A 225 -2.19 14.92 -22.38
CA TRP A 225 -2.31 13.95 -21.29
C TRP A 225 -1.07 13.07 -21.20
N GLN A 226 -0.54 12.86 -20.00
CA GLN A 226 0.59 11.98 -19.73
C GLN A 226 0.23 10.98 -18.64
N ALA A 227 0.43 9.69 -18.94
CA ALA A 227 0.44 8.62 -17.95
C ALA A 227 1.87 8.27 -17.57
N THR A 228 2.13 8.17 -16.27
CA THR A 228 3.47 7.88 -15.72
C THR A 228 3.36 6.82 -14.62
N ALA A 229 4.22 5.81 -14.68
CA ALA A 229 4.43 4.87 -13.58
C ALA A 229 5.55 5.39 -12.68
N LEU A 230 5.22 5.72 -11.44
CA LEU A 230 6.19 5.93 -10.38
C LEU A 230 6.46 4.58 -9.69
N PRO A 231 7.51 4.46 -8.86
CA PRO A 231 7.87 3.17 -8.26
C PRO A 231 6.70 2.51 -7.50
N GLY A 232 5.83 3.27 -6.83
CA GLY A 232 4.74 2.73 -6.01
C GLY A 232 3.33 2.82 -6.60
N TYR A 233 3.12 3.59 -7.68
CA TYR A 233 1.78 3.94 -8.18
C TYR A 233 1.81 4.54 -9.58
N ILE A 234 0.65 4.62 -10.21
CA ILE A 234 0.48 5.23 -11.53
C ILE A 234 -0.24 6.58 -11.37
N ILE A 235 0.17 7.58 -12.16
CA ILE A 235 -0.52 8.85 -12.33
C ILE A 235 -0.93 9.08 -13.79
N LEU A 236 -2.06 9.75 -14.01
CA LEU A 236 -2.52 10.25 -15.31
C LEU A 236 -3.02 11.69 -15.16
N TYR A 237 -2.27 12.64 -15.72
CA TYR A 237 -2.54 14.06 -15.59
C TYR A 237 -2.46 14.77 -16.94
N ARG A 238 -3.11 15.92 -17.02
CA ARG A 238 -3.04 16.82 -18.18
C ARG A 238 -1.85 17.74 -18.02
N GLU A 239 -0.66 17.19 -18.27
CA GLU A 239 0.62 17.89 -18.24
C GLU A 239 1.66 17.11 -19.05
N GLU A 240 2.80 17.75 -19.28
CA GLU A 240 4.00 17.11 -19.81
C GLU A 240 5.14 17.41 -18.83
N ARG A 241 5.52 16.39 -18.05
CA ARG A 241 6.44 16.58 -16.92
C ARG A 241 7.33 15.36 -16.73
N GLU A 242 8.60 15.60 -16.51
CA GLU A 242 9.54 14.55 -16.08
C GLU A 242 9.42 14.29 -14.57
N TYR A 243 9.28 13.02 -14.21
CA TYR A 243 9.25 12.56 -12.83
C TYR A 243 10.50 11.73 -12.53
N PRO A 244 11.21 11.99 -11.41
CA PRO A 244 12.37 11.19 -11.04
C PRO A 244 12.01 9.72 -10.82
N GLN A 245 12.85 8.80 -11.31
CA GLN A 245 12.69 7.34 -11.13
C GLN A 245 11.33 6.82 -11.63
N ALA A 246 10.76 7.47 -12.63
CA ALA A 246 9.47 7.12 -13.19
C ALA A 246 9.60 6.72 -14.66
N GLU A 247 8.63 5.97 -15.15
CA GLU A 247 8.51 5.57 -16.55
C GLU A 247 7.28 6.23 -17.18
N VAL A 248 7.47 6.94 -18.30
CA VAL A 248 6.34 7.45 -19.09
C VAL A 248 5.67 6.28 -19.81
N ILE A 249 4.41 6.00 -19.47
CA ILE A 249 3.62 4.93 -20.08
C ILE A 249 3.15 5.35 -21.48
N ALA A 250 2.60 6.57 -21.57
CA ALA A 250 2.01 7.14 -22.78
C ALA A 250 1.87 8.67 -22.64
N ILE A 251 1.91 9.36 -23.78
CA ILE A 251 1.55 10.78 -23.92
C ILE A 251 0.53 10.89 -25.06
N SER A 252 -0.59 11.55 -24.83
CA SER A 252 -1.52 11.91 -25.90
C SER A 252 -0.99 13.11 -26.67
N ARG A 253 -0.82 12.93 -27.98
CA ARG A 253 -0.28 13.95 -28.89
C ARG A 253 -1.31 14.55 -29.84
N GLY A 254 -2.54 14.02 -29.86
CA GLY A 254 -3.55 14.36 -30.86
C GLY A 254 -3.35 13.61 -32.17
#